data_AF-A0A9E2X9B7-F1
#
_entry.id   AF-A0A9E2X9B7-F1
#
_cell.length_a   1.000
_cell.length_b   1.000
_cell.length_c   1.000
_cell.angle_alpha   90.00
_cell.angle_beta   90.00
_cell.angle_gamma   90.00
#
_symmetry.space_group_name_H-M   'P 1'
#
loop_
_entity.id
_entity.type
_entity.pdbx_description
1 polymer ?
#
loop_
_entity_poly.entity_id
_entity_poly.type
_entity_poly.pdbx_seq_one_letter_code
_entity_poly.pdbx_strand_id
1 'polypeptide(L)'
;MAPSVYGFILQYSRREQIYLVIITLISFPFLYVSLQIPKYIVNTITGKTSSKELFGLDISQDSYLLLLCGAFLAFIVINGWFKLHINVKKGQLGERMLRRLRYELYERLLRFPLHHFDRTAPGAVIAMMTGELEPVGGFIGEAFALPISQGGTLLTIFLFMFVQDPVLGAAAVASFPLQGYFIPKLQRIIRRLGRERVQKVRRLSDRIGETIAARREIRANNSAAYQLADAAHRLGEIYDIRFEIYNRKFFVKFLNSFINNLTPFFFYAIGGYLVIKGQLSLGALTAVIAAYKELSSPWKELLDFYQNQQDVAIKYEQVVEQFNVPDMLDRHQLT
;
A
#
# COMPACT_ATOMS: atom_id res chain seq x y z
N MET A 1 -27.16 -0.07 9.20
CA MET A 1 -25.71 -0.11 8.95
C MET A 1 -25.29 1.26 8.47
N ALA A 2 -24.04 1.65 8.68
CA ALA A 2 -23.54 2.88 8.10
C ALA A 2 -23.55 2.76 6.56
N PRO A 3 -23.92 3.83 5.82
CA PRO A 3 -23.98 3.80 4.37
C PRO A 3 -22.59 3.78 3.71
N SER A 4 -21.52 4.02 4.46
CA SER A 4 -20.15 4.00 3.96
C SER A 4 -19.19 3.33 4.93
N VAL A 5 -18.11 2.75 4.39
CA VAL A 5 -17.02 2.14 5.16
C VAL A 5 -16.48 3.13 6.18
N TYR A 6 -16.24 4.39 5.78
CA TYR A 6 -15.73 5.43 6.68
C TYR A 6 -16.71 5.77 7.81
N GLY A 7 -18.01 5.80 7.53
CA GLY A 7 -19.04 5.98 8.55
C GLY A 7 -19.00 4.86 9.58
N PHE A 8 -18.87 3.61 9.13
CA PHE A 8 -18.75 2.43 10.01
C PHE A 8 -17.49 2.50 10.88
N ILE A 9 -16.35 2.88 10.29
CA ILE A 9 -15.08 3.03 11.00
C ILE A 9 -15.20 4.07 12.11
N LEU A 10 -15.73 5.27 11.79
CA LEU A 10 -15.84 6.35 12.75
C LEU A 10 -16.83 6.03 13.88
N GLN A 11 -17.92 5.33 13.59
CA GLN A 11 -18.91 4.95 14.59
C GLN A 11 -18.33 4.00 15.64
N TYR A 12 -17.52 3.01 15.23
CA TYR A 12 -17.11 1.91 16.12
C TYR A 12 -15.62 1.88 16.52
N SER A 13 -14.77 2.69 15.88
CA SER A 13 -13.32 2.69 16.14
C SER A 13 -12.68 4.04 16.40
N ARG A 14 -13.45 5.13 16.50
CA ARG A 14 -12.90 6.50 16.65
C ARG A 14 -11.79 6.64 17.70
N ARG A 15 -11.96 6.06 18.89
CA ARG A 15 -10.95 6.15 19.98
C ARG A 15 -9.63 5.48 19.61
N GLU A 16 -9.67 4.30 19.00
CA GLU A 16 -8.47 3.56 18.59
C GLU A 16 -7.79 4.22 17.39
N GLN A 17 -8.57 4.76 16.45
CA GLN A 17 -8.04 5.55 15.33
C GLN A 17 -7.32 6.80 15.83
N ILE A 18 -7.90 7.55 16.78
CA ILE A 18 -7.24 8.71 17.40
C ILE A 18 -5.94 8.30 18.10
N TYR A 19 -5.95 7.19 18.86
CA TYR A 19 -4.74 6.67 19.48
C TYR A 19 -3.64 6.35 18.45
N LEU A 20 -4.00 5.66 17.36
CA LEU A 20 -3.09 5.34 16.27
C LEU A 20 -2.52 6.61 15.61
N VAL A 21 -3.33 7.64 15.43
CA VAL A 21 -2.88 8.93 14.89
C VAL A 21 -1.89 9.59 15.84
N ILE A 22 -2.20 9.66 17.14
CA ILE A 22 -1.33 10.30 18.13
C ILE A 22 0.02 9.59 18.20
N ILE A 23 0.04 8.25 18.33
CA ILE A 23 1.30 7.50 18.40
C ILE A 23 2.12 7.63 17.11
N THR A 24 1.45 7.73 15.96
CA THR A 24 2.09 7.98 14.66
C THR A 24 2.75 9.36 14.65
N LEU A 25 2.05 10.41 15.08
CA LEU A 25 2.60 11.77 15.16
C LEU A 25 3.80 11.85 16.11
N ILE A 26 3.73 11.15 17.26
CA ILE A 26 4.84 11.06 18.22
C ILE A 26 6.07 10.40 17.61
N SER A 27 5.91 9.50 16.62
CA SER A 27 7.05 8.83 15.99
C SER A 27 7.88 9.74 15.06
N PHE A 28 7.29 10.82 14.52
CA PHE A 28 7.95 11.64 13.50
C PHE A 28 9.18 12.40 13.98
N PRO A 29 9.21 13.00 15.19
CA PRO A 29 10.44 13.57 15.73
C PRO A 29 11.58 12.54 15.85
N PHE A 30 11.28 11.30 16.23
CA PHE A 30 12.29 10.23 16.33
C PHE A 30 12.82 9.81 14.95
N LEU A 31 11.93 9.76 13.96
CA LEU A 31 12.32 9.54 12.57
C LEU A 31 13.24 10.68 12.09
N TYR A 32 12.85 11.93 12.32
CA TYR A 32 13.63 13.10 11.92
C TYR A 32 15.04 13.11 12.52
N VAL A 33 15.17 12.83 13.82
CA VAL A 33 16.48 12.75 14.49
C VAL A 33 17.29 11.58 13.92
N SER A 34 16.66 10.41 13.70
CA SER A 34 17.32 9.25 13.11
C SER A 34 17.92 9.54 11.73
N LEU A 35 17.27 10.39 10.92
CA LEU A 35 17.78 10.82 9.61
C LEU A 35 19.00 11.76 9.72
N GLN A 36 19.13 12.51 10.82
CA GLN A 36 20.27 13.41 11.04
C GLN A 36 21.53 12.66 11.51
N ILE A 37 21.39 11.55 12.22
CA ILE A 37 22.54 10.85 12.84
C ILE A 37 23.60 10.43 11.79
N PRO A 38 23.25 9.85 10.63
CA PRO A 38 24.23 9.55 9.58
C PRO A 38 25.05 10.76 9.13
N LYS A 39 24.44 11.96 9.04
CA LYS A 39 25.15 13.20 8.72
C LYS A 39 26.21 13.51 9.77
N TYR A 40 25.86 13.42 11.06
CA TYR A 40 26.78 13.71 12.15
C TYR A 40 27.93 12.71 12.22
N ILE A 41 27.65 11.42 12.00
CA ILE A 41 28.68 10.37 11.92
C ILE A 41 29.69 10.69 10.82
N VAL A 42 29.23 10.94 9.59
CA VAL A 42 30.11 11.23 8.45
C VAL A 42 30.89 12.52 8.65
N ASN A 43 30.25 13.58 9.16
CA ASN A 43 30.94 14.84 9.43
C ASN A 43 32.04 14.69 10.50
N THR A 44 31.81 13.85 11.52
CA THR A 44 32.81 13.51 12.55
C THR A 44 34.01 12.79 11.95
N ILE A 45 33.78 11.80 11.07
CA ILE A 45 34.87 11.06 10.40
C ILE A 45 35.72 11.99 9.54
N THR A 46 35.11 12.95 8.85
CA THR A 46 35.82 13.90 7.98
C THR A 46 36.54 15.04 8.73
N GLY A 47 36.49 15.07 10.06
CA GLY A 47 37.12 16.13 10.87
C GLY A 47 36.47 17.52 10.74
N LYS A 48 35.35 17.64 10.00
CA LYS A 48 34.58 18.90 9.89
C LYS A 48 33.82 19.25 11.16
N THR A 49 33.71 18.32 12.10
CA THR A 49 33.14 18.54 13.43
C THR A 49 34.21 18.14 14.44
N SER A 50 35.19 19.02 14.65
CA SER A 50 36.08 18.95 15.81
C SER A 50 35.24 19.19 17.05
N SER A 51 35.27 18.24 17.98
CA SER A 51 34.85 18.35 19.39
C SER A 51 33.98 19.58 19.71
N LYS A 52 32.66 19.49 19.51
CA LYS A 52 31.77 20.40 20.22
C LYS A 52 31.58 19.84 21.62
N GLU A 53 31.80 20.70 22.60
CA GLU A 53 31.30 20.60 23.97
C GLU A 53 29.90 19.98 23.99
N LEU A 54 29.81 18.66 24.14
CA LEU A 54 28.57 18.00 24.47
C LEU A 54 28.53 18.00 26.00
N PHE A 55 27.77 18.92 26.59
CA PHE A 55 27.74 19.18 28.04
C PHE A 55 29.01 19.82 28.65
N GLY A 56 29.84 20.50 27.86
CA GLY A 56 31.05 21.17 28.38
C GLY A 56 32.22 20.23 28.72
N LEU A 57 32.17 18.98 28.24
CA LEU A 57 33.26 18.01 28.37
C LEU A 57 33.94 17.84 27.00
N ASP A 58 35.27 17.91 26.97
CA ASP A 58 36.08 17.57 25.80
C ASP A 58 36.06 16.05 25.59
N ILE A 59 35.18 15.61 24.69
CA ILE A 59 35.08 14.20 24.30
C ILE A 59 36.01 13.98 23.10
N SER A 60 36.84 12.94 23.18
CA SER A 60 37.71 12.52 22.08
C SER A 60 36.89 12.10 20.85
N GLN A 61 37.44 12.28 19.64
CA GLN A 61 36.71 12.07 18.39
C GLN A 61 36.22 10.61 18.21
N ASP A 62 36.98 9.65 18.69
CA ASP A 62 36.65 8.22 18.75
C ASP A 62 35.50 7.93 19.73
N SER A 63 35.53 8.52 20.93
CA SER A 63 34.46 8.39 21.92
C SER A 63 33.14 9.02 21.43
N TYR A 64 33.22 10.18 20.78
CA TYR A 64 32.06 10.84 20.19
C TYR A 64 31.45 10.04 19.02
N LEU A 65 32.30 9.44 18.17
CA LEU A 65 31.84 8.54 17.12
C LEU A 65 31.09 7.32 17.69
N LEU A 66 31.64 6.69 18.73
CA LEU A 66 30.98 5.56 19.40
C LEU A 66 29.64 5.96 20.01
N LEU A 67 29.55 7.15 20.62
CA LEU A 67 28.31 7.69 21.15
C LEU A 67 27.27 7.92 20.04
N LEU A 68 27.66 8.50 18.89
CA LEU A 68 26.76 8.69 17.75
C LEU A 68 26.28 7.35 17.16
N CYS A 69 27.15 6.34 17.06
CA CYS A 69 26.79 5.01 16.62
C CYS A 69 25.83 4.31 17.61
N GLY A 70 26.07 4.45 18.91
CA GLY A 70 25.18 3.96 19.96
C GLY A 70 23.81 4.65 19.91
N ALA A 71 23.79 5.97 19.75
CA ALA A 71 22.57 6.73 19.54
C ALA A 71 21.84 6.29 18.26
N PHE A 72 22.57 6.09 17.15
CA PHE A 72 21.99 5.60 15.90
C PHE A 72 21.26 4.26 16.10
N LEU A 73 21.92 3.31 16.77
CA LEU A 73 21.33 2.02 17.08
C LEU A 73 20.08 2.17 17.98
N ALA A 74 20.13 3.01 19.00
CA ALA A 74 18.99 3.29 19.87
C ALA A 74 17.80 3.86 19.08
N PHE A 75 18.02 4.83 18.19
CA PHE A 75 16.97 5.40 17.35
C PHE A 75 16.41 4.41 16.33
N ILE A 76 17.25 3.50 15.78
CA ILE A 76 16.77 2.39 14.94
C ILE A 76 15.81 1.51 15.73
N VAL A 77 16.18 1.13 16.96
CA VAL A 77 15.32 0.29 17.83
C VAL A 77 14.02 1.02 18.18
N ILE A 78 14.08 2.30 18.52
CA ILE A 78 12.90 3.11 18.85
C ILE A 78 11.96 3.24 17.64
N ASN A 79 12.47 3.59 16.47
CA ASN A 79 11.66 3.69 15.24
C ASN A 79 11.09 2.32 14.83
N GLY A 80 11.88 1.25 14.98
CA GLY A 80 11.44 -0.13 14.77
C GLY A 80 10.30 -0.51 15.70
N TRP A 81 10.38 -0.13 16.98
CA TRP A 81 9.33 -0.36 17.97
C TRP A 81 8.05 0.41 17.63
N PHE A 82 8.15 1.70 17.27
CA PHE A 82 6.97 2.47 16.81
C PHE A 82 6.31 1.79 15.61
N LYS A 83 7.09 1.39 14.61
CA LYS A 83 6.58 0.72 13.41
C LYS A 83 5.88 -0.61 13.76
N LEU A 84 6.50 -1.43 14.61
CA LEU A 84 5.93 -2.67 15.10
C LEU A 84 4.60 -2.42 15.83
N HIS A 85 4.61 -1.52 16.80
CA HIS A 85 3.45 -1.22 17.64
C HIS A 85 2.28 -0.66 16.84
N ILE A 86 2.53 0.29 15.94
CA ILE A 86 1.52 0.86 15.03
C ILE A 86 0.93 -0.24 14.15
N ASN A 87 1.75 -1.09 13.53
CA ASN A 87 1.27 -2.12 12.62
C ASN A 87 0.47 -3.22 13.34
N VAL A 88 0.92 -3.66 14.51
CA VAL A 88 0.17 -4.63 15.34
C VAL A 88 -1.17 -4.05 15.77
N LYS A 89 -1.21 -2.78 16.21
CA LYS A 89 -2.46 -2.13 16.62
C LYS A 89 -3.42 -1.89 15.46
N LYS A 90 -2.92 -1.52 14.27
CA LYS A 90 -3.71 -1.45 13.03
C LYS A 90 -4.36 -2.80 12.71
N GLY A 91 -3.60 -3.89 12.76
CA GLY A 91 -4.10 -5.24 12.50
C GLY A 91 -5.15 -5.69 13.52
N GLN A 92 -4.90 -5.48 14.82
CA GLN A 92 -5.87 -5.78 15.88
C GLN A 92 -7.18 -5.01 15.69
N LEU A 93 -7.10 -3.73 15.33
CA LEU A 93 -8.28 -2.91 15.03
C LEU A 93 -9.05 -3.45 13.81
N GLY A 94 -8.35 -3.79 12.72
CA GLY A 94 -8.95 -4.39 11.53
C GLY A 94 -9.73 -5.66 11.85
N GLU A 95 -9.13 -6.60 12.57
CA GLU A 95 -9.77 -7.86 12.98
C GLU A 95 -10.97 -7.65 13.91
N ARG A 96 -10.84 -6.74 14.89
CA ARG A 96 -11.93 -6.41 15.81
C ARG A 96 -13.14 -5.84 15.07
N MET A 97 -12.89 -5.04 14.03
CA MET A 97 -13.94 -4.45 13.20
C MET A 97 -14.52 -5.41 12.19
N LEU A 98 -13.70 -6.29 11.61
CA LEU A 98 -14.18 -7.40 10.78
C LEU A 98 -15.10 -8.33 11.56
N ARG A 99 -14.72 -8.69 12.79
CA ARG A 99 -15.56 -9.48 13.69
C ARG A 99 -16.91 -8.80 13.96
N ARG A 100 -16.91 -7.49 14.21
CA ARG A 100 -18.15 -6.73 14.42
C ARG A 100 -19.01 -6.69 13.16
N LEU A 101 -18.40 -6.44 12.00
CA LEU A 101 -19.12 -6.38 10.72
C LEU A 101 -19.78 -7.73 10.41
N ARG A 102 -19.04 -8.84 10.59
CA ARG A 102 -19.58 -10.20 10.45
C ARG A 102 -20.74 -10.46 11.41
N TYR A 103 -20.66 -10.01 12.65
CA TYR A 103 -21.75 -10.13 13.62
C TYR A 103 -22.99 -9.34 13.19
N GLU A 104 -22.85 -8.08 12.77
CA GLU A 104 -23.99 -7.27 12.30
C GLU A 104 -24.68 -7.88 11.06
N LEU A 105 -23.91 -8.48 10.15
CA LEU A 105 -24.45 -9.17 8.99
C LEU A 105 -25.15 -10.47 9.37
N TYR A 106 -24.58 -11.22 10.32
CA TYR A 106 -25.21 -12.44 10.83
C TYR A 106 -26.54 -12.14 11.52
N GLU A 107 -26.57 -11.09 12.34
CA GLU A 107 -27.80 -10.61 12.98
C GLU A 107 -28.86 -10.20 11.95
N ARG A 108 -28.46 -9.51 10.87
CA ARG A 108 -29.37 -9.15 9.78
C ARG A 108 -29.90 -10.36 9.03
N LEU A 109 -29.05 -11.34 8.75
CA LEU A 109 -29.44 -12.58 8.09
C LEU A 109 -30.57 -13.29 8.85
N LEU A 110 -30.50 -13.32 10.18
CA LEU A 110 -31.56 -13.91 11.04
C LEU A 110 -32.87 -13.11 11.03
N ARG A 111 -32.86 -11.86 10.56
CA ARG A 111 -34.03 -10.98 10.46
C ARG A 111 -34.66 -10.95 9.07
N PHE A 112 -34.09 -11.68 8.12
CA PHE A 112 -34.61 -11.72 6.76
C PHE A 112 -36.03 -12.31 6.75
N PRO A 113 -36.97 -11.72 5.98
CA PRO A 113 -38.25 -12.36 5.71
C PRO A 113 -38.04 -13.73 5.06
N LEU A 114 -38.88 -14.72 5.41
CA LEU A 114 -38.80 -16.09 4.87
C LEU A 114 -38.75 -16.12 3.33
N HIS A 115 -39.57 -15.29 2.67
CA HIS A 115 -39.61 -15.21 1.21
C HIS A 115 -38.29 -14.73 0.57
N HIS A 116 -37.49 -13.94 1.29
CA HIS A 116 -36.19 -13.47 0.83
C HIS A 116 -35.10 -14.51 1.17
N PHE A 117 -35.22 -15.15 2.33
CA PHE A 117 -34.33 -16.21 2.76
C PHE A 117 -34.30 -17.37 1.75
N ASP A 118 -35.47 -17.81 1.27
CA ASP A 118 -35.59 -18.91 0.29
C ASP A 118 -34.99 -18.60 -1.09
N ARG A 119 -34.87 -17.31 -1.44
CA ARG A 119 -34.32 -16.85 -2.72
C ARG A 119 -32.84 -16.53 -2.65
N THR A 120 -32.27 -16.48 -1.45
CA THR A 120 -30.87 -16.13 -1.26
C THR A 120 -30.02 -17.39 -1.32
N ALA A 121 -29.12 -17.49 -2.31
CA ALA A 121 -28.23 -18.64 -2.43
C ALA A 121 -27.30 -18.76 -1.20
N PRO A 122 -27.36 -19.85 -0.42
CA PRO A 122 -26.58 -19.98 0.82
C PRO A 122 -25.07 -19.83 0.59
N GLY A 123 -24.55 -20.35 -0.54
CA GLY A 123 -23.15 -20.22 -0.91
C GLY A 123 -22.70 -18.77 -1.16
N ALA A 124 -23.59 -17.92 -1.67
CA ALA A 124 -23.29 -16.51 -1.90
C ALA A 124 -23.15 -15.75 -0.58
N VAL A 125 -24.08 -15.99 0.36
CA VAL A 125 -24.03 -15.40 1.72
C VAL A 125 -22.76 -15.83 2.45
N ILE A 126 -22.40 -17.12 2.38
CA ILE A 126 -21.17 -17.65 2.98
C ILE A 126 -19.94 -16.96 2.38
N ALA A 127 -19.86 -16.86 1.04
CA ALA A 127 -18.74 -16.23 0.36
C ALA A 127 -18.59 -14.74 0.76
N MET A 128 -19.70 -14.01 0.85
CA MET A 128 -19.71 -12.61 1.30
C MET A 128 -19.21 -12.46 2.74
N MET A 129 -19.78 -13.23 3.67
CA MET A 129 -19.45 -13.13 5.09
C MET A 129 -18.02 -13.57 5.42
N THR A 130 -17.43 -14.42 4.57
CA THR A 130 -16.08 -14.93 4.73
C THR A 130 -15.07 -14.13 3.91
N GLY A 131 -14.92 -14.45 2.62
CA GLY A 131 -13.83 -13.97 1.77
C GLY A 131 -14.03 -12.57 1.18
N GLU A 132 -15.26 -12.14 0.89
CA GLU A 132 -15.46 -10.82 0.26
C GLU A 132 -15.29 -9.66 1.26
N LEU A 133 -15.59 -9.90 2.53
CA LEU A 133 -15.43 -8.92 3.62
C LEU A 133 -14.03 -8.84 4.21
N GLU A 134 -13.19 -9.85 4.00
CA GLU A 134 -11.84 -9.88 4.58
C GLU A 134 -11.00 -8.66 4.15
N PRO A 135 -10.98 -8.24 2.87
CA PRO A 135 -10.32 -6.99 2.45
C PRO A 135 -10.89 -5.74 3.11
N VAL A 136 -12.20 -5.72 3.41
CA VAL A 136 -12.85 -4.61 4.11
C VAL A 136 -12.31 -4.50 5.53
N GLY A 137 -12.19 -5.64 6.23
CA GLY A 137 -11.58 -5.74 7.55
C GLY A 137 -10.16 -5.19 7.62
N GLY A 138 -9.31 -5.60 6.68
CA GLY A 138 -7.93 -5.10 6.56
C GLY A 138 -7.88 -3.59 6.34
N PHE A 139 -8.69 -3.07 5.41
CA PHE A 139 -8.73 -1.64 5.11
C PHE A 139 -9.22 -0.78 6.28
N ILE A 140 -10.15 -1.27 7.11
CA ILE A 140 -10.63 -0.54 8.29
C ILE A 140 -9.48 -0.16 9.23
N GLY A 141 -8.54 -1.08 9.45
CA GLY A 141 -7.34 -0.82 10.27
C GLY A 141 -6.40 0.23 9.66
N GLU A 142 -6.38 0.34 8.34
CA GLU A 142 -5.46 1.22 7.59
C GLU A 142 -6.06 2.58 7.23
N ALA A 143 -7.40 2.69 7.17
CA ALA A 143 -8.14 3.80 6.55
C ALA A 143 -7.67 5.22 6.92
N PHE A 144 -7.30 5.44 8.19
CA PHE A 144 -6.76 6.72 8.66
C PHE A 144 -5.28 6.62 9.03
N ALA A 145 -4.90 5.54 9.70
CA ALA A 145 -3.57 5.39 10.25
C ALA A 145 -2.49 5.18 9.17
N LEU A 146 -2.81 4.61 8.00
CA LEU A 146 -1.85 4.45 6.92
C LEU A 146 -1.58 5.77 6.17
N PRO A 147 -2.59 6.55 5.69
CA PRO A 147 -2.33 7.83 5.05
C PRO A 147 -1.56 8.81 5.94
N ILE A 148 -1.91 8.88 7.23
CA ILE A 148 -1.25 9.77 8.18
C ILE A 148 0.19 9.31 8.42
N SER A 149 0.41 8.01 8.61
CA SER A 149 1.75 7.45 8.85
C SER A 149 2.67 7.60 7.64
N GLN A 150 2.22 7.22 6.46
CA GLN A 150 3.06 7.27 5.25
C GLN A 150 3.17 8.68 4.70
N GLY A 151 2.09 9.46 4.73
CA GLY A 151 2.12 10.88 4.36
C GLY A 151 2.99 11.71 5.29
N GLY A 152 2.92 11.48 6.61
CA GLY A 152 3.77 12.15 7.57
C GLY A 152 5.23 11.68 7.55
N THR A 153 5.49 10.42 7.22
CA THR A 153 6.85 9.92 6.93
C THR A 153 7.44 10.64 5.72
N LEU A 154 6.69 10.72 4.61
CA LEU A 154 7.10 11.48 3.42
C LEU A 154 7.39 12.94 3.75
N LEU A 155 6.48 13.59 4.49
CA LEU A 155 6.65 14.98 4.88
C LEU A 155 7.89 15.19 5.75
N THR A 156 8.13 14.29 6.71
CA THR A 156 9.31 14.31 7.58
C THR A 156 10.61 14.19 6.77
N ILE A 157 10.65 13.27 5.80
CA ILE A 157 11.82 13.09 4.94
C ILE A 157 12.02 14.32 4.03
N PHE A 158 10.97 14.84 3.41
CA PHE A 158 11.08 16.05 2.60
C PHE A 158 11.56 17.24 3.43
N LEU A 159 10.97 17.47 4.61
CA LEU A 159 11.40 18.52 5.52
C LEU A 159 12.87 18.37 5.90
N PHE A 160 13.31 17.14 6.21
CA PHE A 160 14.72 16.84 6.44
C PHE A 160 15.60 17.24 5.25
N MET A 161 15.22 16.88 4.02
CA MET A 161 15.99 17.21 2.82
C MET A 161 16.05 18.72 2.55
N PHE A 162 14.94 19.43 2.66
CA PHE A 162 14.88 20.89 2.49
C PHE A 162 15.72 21.63 3.53
N VAL A 163 15.75 21.14 4.77
CA VAL A 163 16.60 21.70 5.83
C VAL A 163 18.09 21.49 5.52
N GLN A 164 18.47 20.41 4.82
CA GLN A 164 19.87 20.23 4.41
C GLN A 164 20.25 21.12 3.24
N ASP A 165 19.44 21.12 2.18
CA ASP A 165 19.64 21.96 1.02
C ASP A 165 18.32 22.10 0.23
N PRO A 166 17.84 23.34 -0.02
CA PRO A 166 16.60 23.55 -0.75
C PRO A 166 16.61 23.02 -2.20
N VAL A 167 17.76 23.01 -2.87
CA VAL A 167 17.89 22.53 -4.26
C VAL A 167 17.77 21.02 -4.32
N LEU A 168 18.43 20.30 -3.40
CA LEU A 168 18.31 18.84 -3.28
C LEU A 168 16.89 18.44 -2.86
N GLY A 169 16.28 19.17 -1.92
CA GLY A 169 14.88 18.97 -1.53
C GLY A 169 13.92 19.15 -2.70
N ALA A 170 14.07 20.23 -3.48
CA ALA A 170 13.25 20.50 -4.66
C ALA A 170 13.43 19.43 -5.74
N ALA A 171 14.67 18.98 -6.00
CA ALA A 171 14.94 17.89 -6.94
C ALA A 171 14.26 16.58 -6.51
N ALA A 172 14.24 16.28 -5.21
CA ALA A 172 13.52 15.12 -4.68
C ALA A 172 12.02 15.20 -4.93
N VAL A 173 11.39 16.33 -4.59
CA VAL A 173 9.95 16.53 -4.76
C VAL A 173 9.56 16.49 -6.23
N ALA A 174 10.34 17.10 -7.12
CA ALA A 174 10.05 17.17 -8.55
C ALA A 174 9.91 15.79 -9.22
N SER A 175 10.60 14.77 -8.70
CA SER A 175 10.50 13.39 -9.22
C SER A 175 9.14 12.74 -8.93
N PHE A 176 8.40 13.15 -7.90
CA PHE A 176 7.15 12.50 -7.48
C PHE A 176 5.95 12.81 -8.37
N PRO A 177 5.65 14.08 -8.74
CA PRO A 177 4.60 14.39 -9.71
C PRO A 177 4.79 13.66 -11.03
N LEU A 178 6.04 13.51 -11.48
CA LEU A 178 6.38 12.73 -12.67
C LEU A 178 5.93 11.27 -12.51
N GLN A 179 6.31 10.61 -11.41
CA GLN A 179 5.88 9.24 -11.13
C GLN A 179 4.36 9.14 -10.98
N GLY A 180 3.74 10.03 -10.21
CA GLY A 180 2.31 10.06 -9.91
C GLY A 180 1.43 10.31 -11.14
N TYR A 181 1.94 10.97 -12.18
CA TYR A 181 1.22 11.17 -13.42
C TYR A 181 1.42 10.03 -14.43
N PHE A 182 2.68 9.67 -14.70
CA PHE A 182 3.01 8.71 -15.76
C PHE A 182 2.71 7.26 -15.36
N ILE A 183 3.06 6.85 -14.14
CA ILE A 183 2.94 5.45 -13.71
C ILE A 183 1.47 4.99 -13.67
N PRO A 184 0.51 5.74 -13.07
CA PRO A 184 -0.88 5.30 -13.05
C PRO A 184 -1.50 5.23 -14.44
N LYS A 185 -1.14 6.12 -15.37
CA LYS A 185 -1.61 6.09 -16.77
C LYS A 185 -1.19 4.80 -17.46
N LEU A 186 0.06 4.39 -17.33
CA LEU A 186 0.55 3.14 -17.91
C LEU A 186 -0.09 1.92 -17.24
N GLN A 187 -0.26 1.94 -15.91
CA GLN A 187 -0.93 0.86 -15.18
C GLN A 187 -2.41 0.70 -15.57
N ARG A 188 -3.13 1.78 -15.91
CA ARG A 188 -4.53 1.68 -16.38
C ARG A 188 -4.65 0.79 -17.62
N ILE A 189 -3.67 0.84 -18.53
CA ILE A 189 -3.66 0.00 -19.74
C ILE A 189 -3.46 -1.46 -19.35
N ILE A 190 -2.52 -1.75 -18.45
CA ILE A 190 -2.28 -3.11 -17.94
C ILE A 190 -3.56 -3.66 -17.28
N ARG A 191 -4.28 -2.84 -16.50
CA ARG A 191 -5.56 -3.24 -15.88
C ARG A 191 -6.64 -3.53 -16.92
N ARG A 192 -6.72 -2.74 -17.99
CA ARG A 192 -7.66 -2.98 -19.10
C ARG A 192 -7.38 -4.33 -19.78
N LEU A 193 -6.14 -4.59 -20.15
CA LEU A 193 -5.72 -5.88 -20.72
C LEU A 193 -5.96 -7.03 -19.73
N GLY A 194 -5.73 -6.80 -18.44
CA GLY A 194 -6.03 -7.77 -17.39
C GLY A 194 -7.51 -8.16 -17.34
N ARG A 195 -8.42 -7.19 -17.46
CA ARG A 195 -9.87 -7.44 -17.55
C ARG A 195 -10.23 -8.21 -18.82
N GLU A 196 -9.67 -7.83 -19.96
CA GLU A 196 -9.88 -8.51 -21.24
C GLU A 196 -9.42 -9.97 -21.17
N ARG A 197 -8.23 -10.22 -20.59
CA ARG A 197 -7.72 -11.57 -20.33
C ARG A 197 -8.70 -12.40 -19.50
N VAL A 198 -9.22 -11.85 -18.41
CA VAL A 198 -10.18 -12.55 -17.54
C VAL A 198 -11.46 -12.90 -18.30
N GLN A 199 -11.97 -12.00 -19.14
CA GLN A 199 -13.14 -12.28 -19.99
C GLN A 199 -12.87 -13.39 -21.02
N LYS A 200 -11.71 -13.37 -21.69
CA LYS A 200 -11.31 -14.41 -22.65
C LYS A 200 -11.15 -15.78 -21.98
N VAL A 201 -10.53 -15.82 -20.79
CA VAL A 201 -10.42 -17.05 -19.99
C VAL A 201 -11.79 -17.58 -19.59
N ARG A 202 -12.73 -16.71 -19.16
CA ARG A 202 -14.09 -17.13 -18.82
C ARG A 202 -14.81 -17.76 -20.02
N ARG A 203 -14.73 -17.14 -21.20
CA ARG A 203 -15.30 -17.72 -22.44
C ARG A 203 -14.67 -19.08 -22.79
N LEU A 204 -13.37 -19.24 -22.56
CA LEU A 204 -12.71 -20.54 -22.73
C LEU A 204 -13.24 -21.57 -21.73
N SER A 205 -13.47 -21.19 -20.47
CA SER A 205 -14.09 -22.07 -19.46
C SER A 205 -15.51 -22.50 -19.86
N ASP A 206 -16.33 -21.57 -20.34
CA ASP A 206 -17.68 -21.87 -20.83
C ASP A 206 -17.63 -22.88 -21.99
N ARG A 207 -16.71 -22.66 -22.95
CA ARG A 207 -16.50 -23.56 -24.09
C ARG A 207 -16.01 -24.95 -23.69
N ILE A 208 -15.17 -25.04 -22.67
CA ILE A 208 -14.74 -26.32 -22.10
C ILE A 208 -15.96 -27.04 -21.50
N GLY A 209 -16.83 -26.32 -20.79
CA GLY A 209 -18.10 -26.86 -20.28
C GLY A 209 -18.99 -27.43 -21.38
N GLU A 210 -19.20 -26.67 -22.47
CA GLU A 210 -19.94 -27.13 -23.66
C GLU A 210 -19.30 -28.38 -24.28
N THR A 211 -17.97 -28.40 -24.42
CA THR A 211 -17.23 -29.52 -25.01
C THR A 211 -17.36 -30.78 -24.16
N ILE A 212 -17.37 -30.65 -22.82
CA ILE A 212 -17.59 -31.77 -21.91
C ILE A 212 -19.02 -32.30 -22.03
N ALA A 213 -20.01 -31.41 -22.07
CA ALA A 213 -21.42 -31.78 -22.23
C ALA A 213 -21.67 -32.47 -23.58
N ALA A 214 -21.06 -31.99 -24.66
CA ALA A 214 -21.24 -32.51 -26.03
C ALA A 214 -20.23 -33.61 -26.44
N ARG A 215 -19.60 -34.30 -25.48
CA ARG A 215 -18.50 -35.25 -25.76
C ARG A 215 -18.93 -36.39 -26.69
N ARG A 216 -20.18 -36.87 -26.58
CA ARG A 216 -20.68 -37.99 -27.38
C ARG A 216 -20.88 -37.56 -28.83
N GLU A 217 -21.45 -36.40 -29.04
CA GLU A 217 -21.71 -35.77 -30.34
C GLU A 217 -20.40 -35.45 -31.07
N ILE A 218 -19.39 -34.94 -30.35
CA ILE A 218 -18.07 -34.65 -30.91
C ILE A 218 -17.39 -35.93 -31.42
N ARG A 219 -17.49 -37.03 -30.66
CA ARG A 219 -16.94 -38.33 -31.09
C ARG A 219 -17.73 -38.94 -32.25
N ALA A 220 -19.06 -38.89 -32.19
CA ALA A 220 -19.93 -39.44 -33.23
C ALA A 220 -19.72 -38.73 -34.59
N ASN A 221 -19.51 -37.41 -34.57
CA ASN A 221 -19.28 -36.61 -35.78
C ASN A 221 -17.80 -36.46 -36.17
N ASN A 222 -16.87 -37.14 -35.47
CA ASN A 222 -15.42 -37.05 -35.68
C ASN A 222 -14.89 -35.59 -35.73
N SER A 223 -15.47 -34.69 -34.93
CA SER A 223 -15.20 -33.25 -34.98
C SER A 223 -14.10 -32.78 -34.01
N ALA A 224 -13.28 -33.70 -33.50
CA ALA A 224 -12.27 -33.40 -32.47
C ALA A 224 -11.20 -32.42 -32.96
N ALA A 225 -10.73 -32.57 -34.20
CA ALA A 225 -9.74 -31.67 -34.80
C ALA A 225 -10.24 -30.22 -34.86
N TYR A 226 -11.53 -30.02 -35.16
CA TYR A 226 -12.16 -28.70 -35.15
C TYR A 226 -12.17 -28.07 -33.74
N GLN A 227 -12.52 -28.86 -32.71
CA GLN A 227 -12.53 -28.36 -31.33
C GLN A 227 -11.11 -28.01 -30.84
N LEU A 228 -10.10 -28.80 -31.24
CA LEU A 228 -8.70 -28.50 -30.94
C LEU A 228 -8.22 -27.21 -31.64
N ALA A 229 -8.63 -26.97 -32.88
CA ALA A 229 -8.30 -25.74 -33.60
C ALA A 229 -8.94 -24.49 -32.95
N ASP A 230 -10.22 -24.56 -32.56
CA ASP A 230 -10.90 -23.46 -31.83
C ASP A 230 -10.23 -23.21 -30.46
N ALA A 231 -9.89 -24.28 -29.72
CA ALA A 231 -9.18 -24.15 -28.46
C ALA A 231 -7.79 -23.52 -28.64
N ALA A 232 -7.02 -23.96 -29.65
CA ALA A 232 -5.70 -23.39 -29.95
C ALA A 232 -5.78 -21.90 -30.29
N HIS A 233 -6.77 -21.49 -31.09
CA HIS A 233 -6.99 -20.08 -31.42
C HIS A 233 -7.28 -19.23 -30.17
N ARG A 234 -8.21 -19.67 -29.30
CA ARG A 234 -8.55 -18.96 -28.05
C ARG A 234 -7.38 -18.90 -27.08
N LEU A 235 -6.60 -19.98 -26.98
CA LEU A 235 -5.39 -20.01 -26.17
C LEU A 235 -4.34 -19.02 -26.72
N GLY A 236 -4.22 -18.91 -28.05
CA GLY A 236 -3.40 -17.90 -28.73
C GLY A 236 -3.79 -16.47 -28.35
N GLU A 237 -5.08 -16.12 -28.43
CA GLU A 237 -5.56 -14.79 -28.01
C GLU A 237 -5.22 -14.47 -26.55
N ILE A 238 -5.39 -15.45 -25.64
CA ILE A 238 -5.05 -15.30 -24.23
C ILE A 238 -3.53 -15.11 -24.06
N TYR A 239 -2.73 -15.85 -24.83
CA TYR A 239 -1.28 -15.72 -24.85
C TYR A 239 -0.86 -14.31 -25.28
N ASP A 240 -1.39 -13.80 -26.38
CA ASP A 240 -1.04 -12.47 -26.93
C ASP A 240 -1.36 -11.36 -25.93
N ILE A 241 -2.55 -11.38 -25.32
CA ILE A 241 -2.92 -10.43 -24.27
C ILE A 241 -1.96 -10.52 -23.10
N ARG A 242 -1.60 -11.73 -22.67
CA ARG A 242 -0.68 -11.94 -21.54
C ARG A 242 0.74 -11.49 -21.87
N PHE A 243 1.21 -11.71 -23.09
CA PHE A 243 2.49 -11.25 -23.57
C PHE A 243 2.57 -9.72 -23.58
N GLU A 244 1.52 -9.06 -24.07
CA GLU A 244 1.41 -7.60 -24.06
C GLU A 244 1.38 -7.03 -22.62
N ILE A 245 0.67 -7.71 -21.71
CA ILE A 245 0.71 -7.38 -20.27
C ILE A 245 2.15 -7.46 -19.73
N TYR A 246 2.91 -8.50 -20.07
CA TYR A 246 4.30 -8.64 -19.62
C TYR A 246 5.17 -7.51 -20.16
N ASN A 247 5.13 -7.23 -21.46
CA ASN A 247 5.90 -6.16 -22.08
C ASN A 247 5.64 -4.81 -21.40
N ARG A 248 4.35 -4.44 -21.24
CA ARG A 248 3.97 -3.20 -20.58
C ARG A 248 4.36 -3.18 -19.11
N LYS A 249 4.19 -4.29 -18.38
CA LYS A 249 4.55 -4.39 -16.97
C LYS A 249 6.05 -4.18 -16.76
N PHE A 250 6.89 -4.80 -17.58
CA PHE A 250 8.33 -4.65 -17.47
C PHE A 250 8.82 -3.29 -17.96
N PHE A 251 8.16 -2.69 -18.95
CA PHE A 251 8.42 -1.29 -19.33
C PHE A 251 8.11 -0.31 -18.18
N VAL A 252 6.97 -0.50 -17.49
CA VAL A 252 6.62 0.30 -16.29
C VAL A 252 7.64 0.10 -15.17
N LYS A 253 8.11 -1.14 -14.95
CA LYS A 253 9.17 -1.41 -13.97
C LYS A 253 10.48 -0.72 -14.35
N PHE A 254 10.89 -0.79 -15.61
CA PHE A 254 12.06 -0.10 -16.13
C PHE A 254 11.96 1.40 -15.91
N LEU A 255 10.83 2.02 -16.30
CA LEU A 255 10.61 3.46 -16.12
C LEU A 255 10.63 3.86 -14.64
N ASN A 256 10.01 3.07 -13.76
CA ASN A 256 10.05 3.31 -12.32
C ASN A 256 11.48 3.25 -11.78
N SER A 257 12.25 2.21 -12.12
CA SER A 257 13.65 2.09 -11.73
C SER A 257 14.52 3.22 -12.29
N PHE A 258 14.27 3.65 -13.54
CA PHE A 258 14.98 4.75 -14.16
C PHE A 258 14.75 6.07 -13.41
N ILE A 259 13.48 6.43 -13.15
CA ILE A 259 13.15 7.64 -12.39
C ILE A 259 13.73 7.59 -10.97
N ASN A 260 13.64 6.43 -10.30
CA ASN A 260 14.19 6.28 -8.95
C ASN A 260 15.71 6.42 -8.88
N ASN A 261 16.44 6.04 -9.93
CA ASN A 261 17.89 6.21 -10.03
C ASN A 261 18.31 7.58 -10.57
N LEU A 262 17.42 8.27 -11.28
CA LEU A 262 17.70 9.60 -11.82
C LEU A 262 17.85 10.65 -10.72
N THR A 263 17.05 10.58 -9.65
CA THR A 263 17.15 11.55 -8.54
C THR A 263 18.48 11.43 -7.77
N PRO A 264 18.96 10.24 -7.36
CA PRO A 264 20.29 10.08 -6.78
C PRO A 264 21.41 10.53 -7.73
N PHE A 265 21.27 10.31 -9.04
CA PHE A 265 22.22 10.86 -10.01
C PHE A 265 22.33 12.39 -9.90
N PHE A 266 21.19 13.10 -9.83
CA PHE A 266 21.20 14.55 -9.62
C PHE A 266 21.76 14.95 -8.26
N PHE A 267 21.56 14.17 -7.20
CA PHE A 267 22.20 14.43 -5.91
C PHE A 267 23.71 14.33 -5.98
N TYR A 268 24.25 13.32 -6.66
CA TYR A 268 25.69 13.22 -6.87
C TYR A 268 26.23 14.36 -7.73
N ALA A 269 25.54 14.72 -8.82
CA ALA A 269 25.98 15.78 -9.73
C ALA A 269 25.92 17.17 -9.07
N ILE A 270 24.74 17.57 -8.58
CA ILE A 270 24.50 18.90 -8.01
C ILE A 270 25.06 18.97 -6.59
N GLY A 271 24.70 18.00 -5.74
CA GLY A 271 25.16 17.96 -4.36
C GLY A 271 26.66 17.75 -4.24
N GLY A 272 27.26 16.93 -5.11
CA GLY A 272 28.72 16.79 -5.18
C GLY A 272 29.41 18.11 -5.56
N TYR A 273 28.85 18.85 -6.52
CA TYR A 273 29.34 20.19 -6.86
C TYR A 273 29.24 21.17 -5.67
N LEU A 274 28.12 21.17 -4.93
CA LEU A 274 27.94 22.00 -3.73
C LEU A 274 28.93 21.64 -2.62
N VAL A 275 29.28 20.35 -2.47
CA VAL A 275 30.31 19.89 -1.53
C VAL A 275 31.68 20.42 -1.94
N ILE A 276 32.04 20.38 -3.22
CA ILE A 276 33.30 20.93 -3.74
C ILE A 276 33.39 22.43 -3.49
N LYS A 277 32.28 23.16 -3.63
CA LYS A 277 32.18 24.60 -3.32
C LYS A 277 32.11 24.92 -1.82
N GLY A 278 32.07 23.91 -0.96
CA GLY A 278 31.98 24.08 0.50
C GLY A 278 30.62 24.55 1.01
N GLN A 279 29.59 24.61 0.15
CA GLN A 279 28.23 25.04 0.52
C GLN A 279 27.42 23.92 1.20
N LEU A 280 27.82 22.66 0.97
CA LEU A 280 27.21 21.48 1.56
C LEU A 280 28.29 20.61 2.23
N SER A 281 27.97 19.98 3.37
CA SER A 281 28.89 19.01 3.98
C SER A 281 28.74 17.64 3.32
N LEU A 282 29.83 16.85 3.30
CA LEU A 282 29.78 15.49 2.76
C LEU A 282 28.75 14.64 3.51
N GLY A 283 28.66 14.78 4.83
CA GLY A 283 27.65 14.11 5.65
C GLY A 283 26.23 14.54 5.34
N ALA A 284 25.99 15.79 4.97
CA ALA A 284 24.66 16.24 4.57
C ALA A 284 24.24 15.59 3.26
N LEU A 285 25.14 15.54 2.27
CA LEU A 285 24.89 14.87 0.99
C LEU A 285 24.61 13.37 1.17
N THR A 286 25.42 12.65 1.94
CA THR A 286 25.22 11.21 2.16
C THR A 286 23.92 10.93 2.90
N ALA A 287 23.55 11.77 3.88
CA ALA A 287 22.30 11.62 4.61
C ALA A 287 21.07 11.91 3.73
N VAL A 288 21.12 12.92 2.85
CA VAL A 288 20.06 13.18 1.86
C VAL A 288 19.86 11.99 0.91
N ILE A 289 20.95 11.39 0.43
CA ILE A 289 20.89 10.20 -0.44
C ILE A 289 20.29 9.01 0.31
N ALA A 290 20.67 8.79 1.57
CA ALA A 290 20.11 7.73 2.40
C ALA A 290 18.61 7.94 2.65
N ALA A 291 18.22 9.16 3.05
CA ALA A 291 16.84 9.53 3.31
C ALA A 291 15.94 9.38 2.06
N TYR A 292 16.44 9.72 0.88
CA TYR A 292 15.71 9.54 -0.37
C TYR A 292 15.39 8.07 -0.68
N LYS A 293 16.30 7.13 -0.35
CA LYS A 293 16.02 5.70 -0.53
C LYS A 293 14.83 5.25 0.31
N GLU A 294 14.69 5.79 1.52
CA GLU A 294 13.55 5.49 2.40
C GLU A 294 12.23 6.06 1.86
N LEU A 295 12.29 7.08 1.01
CA LEU A 295 11.12 7.80 0.51
C LEU A 295 10.29 7.00 -0.53
N SER A 296 10.92 6.02 -1.20
CA SER A 296 10.24 5.21 -2.23
C SER A 296 9.15 4.28 -1.65
N SER A 297 9.35 3.75 -0.44
CA SER A 297 8.39 2.86 0.24
C SER A 297 7.06 3.56 0.61
N PRO A 298 7.07 4.66 1.40
CA PRO A 298 5.84 5.33 1.83
C PRO A 298 5.05 5.89 0.64
N TRP A 299 5.73 6.37 -0.40
CA TRP A 299 5.08 6.81 -1.64
C TRP A 299 4.28 5.69 -2.30
N LYS A 300 4.89 4.51 -2.45
CA LYS A 300 4.23 3.36 -3.04
C LYS A 300 3.04 2.90 -2.20
N GLU A 301 3.20 2.85 -0.88
CA GLU A 301 2.12 2.47 0.04
C GLU A 301 0.90 3.42 -0.06
N LEU A 302 1.10 4.72 -0.24
CA LEU A 302 0.01 5.67 -0.48
C LEU A 302 -0.71 5.42 -1.82
N LEU A 303 0.02 5.08 -2.88
CA LEU A 303 -0.57 4.76 -4.19
C LEU A 303 -1.38 3.46 -4.15
N ASP A 304 -0.88 2.47 -3.41
CA ASP A 304 -1.55 1.18 -3.21
C ASP A 304 -2.79 1.36 -2.32
N PHE A 305 -2.71 2.21 -1.29
CA PHE A 305 -3.84 2.57 -0.43
C PHE A 305 -5.00 3.18 -1.22
N TYR A 306 -4.72 4.15 -2.09
CA TYR A 306 -5.77 4.80 -2.89
C TYR A 306 -6.50 3.81 -3.81
N GLN A 307 -5.78 2.82 -4.35
CA GLN A 307 -6.39 1.75 -5.15
C GLN A 307 -7.24 0.82 -4.27
N ASN A 308 -6.69 0.39 -3.13
CA ASN A 308 -7.39 -0.48 -2.19
C ASN A 308 -8.67 0.17 -1.64
N GLN A 309 -8.64 1.48 -1.36
CA GLN A 309 -9.79 2.25 -0.91
C GLN A 309 -10.96 2.16 -1.90
N GLN A 310 -10.69 2.30 -3.20
CA GLN A 310 -11.72 2.22 -4.23
C GLN A 310 -12.33 0.82 -4.31
N ASP A 311 -11.48 -0.21 -4.29
CA ASP A 311 -11.93 -1.61 -4.36
C ASP A 311 -12.76 -2.00 -3.14
N VAL A 312 -12.36 -1.56 -1.94
CA VAL A 312 -13.07 -1.86 -0.68
C VAL A 312 -14.38 -1.10 -0.57
N ALA A 313 -14.43 0.17 -1.02
CA ALA A 313 -15.66 0.94 -1.01
C ALA A 313 -16.77 0.24 -1.80
N ILE A 314 -16.47 -0.22 -3.01
CA ILE A 314 -17.41 -0.94 -3.88
C ILE A 314 -17.87 -2.25 -3.23
N LYS A 315 -16.93 -3.05 -2.70
CA LYS A 315 -17.26 -4.32 -2.03
C LYS A 315 -18.16 -4.12 -0.81
N TYR A 316 -17.88 -3.10 0.00
CA TYR A 316 -18.69 -2.80 1.16
C TYR A 316 -20.10 -2.39 0.77
N GLU A 317 -20.23 -1.50 -0.22
CA GLU A 317 -21.53 -1.06 -0.74
C GLU A 317 -22.36 -2.26 -1.23
N GLN A 318 -21.77 -3.15 -2.02
CA GLN A 318 -22.41 -4.38 -2.50
C GLN A 318 -22.92 -5.27 -1.36
N VAL A 319 -22.09 -5.51 -0.34
CA VAL A 319 -22.49 -6.32 0.81
C VAL A 319 -23.56 -5.62 1.63
N VAL A 320 -23.45 -4.31 1.86
CA VAL A 320 -24.46 -3.57 2.64
C VAL A 320 -25.80 -3.54 1.91
N GLU A 321 -25.82 -3.32 0.60
CA GLU A 321 -27.04 -3.35 -0.22
C GLU A 321 -27.72 -4.72 -0.16
N GLN A 322 -26.95 -5.80 -0.34
CA GLN A 322 -27.50 -7.15 -0.31
C GLN A 322 -28.08 -7.54 1.05
N PHE A 323 -27.53 -7.01 2.14
CA PHE A 323 -28.04 -7.23 3.49
C PHE A 323 -29.01 -6.13 3.97
N ASN A 324 -29.48 -5.27 3.06
CA ASN A 324 -30.48 -4.25 3.34
C ASN A 324 -31.81 -4.61 2.67
N VAL A 325 -32.52 -5.57 3.26
CA VAL A 325 -33.78 -6.11 2.75
C VAL A 325 -34.96 -5.33 3.35
N PRO A 326 -36.02 -5.01 2.58
CA PRO A 326 -37.26 -4.46 3.16
C PRO A 326 -37.95 -5.48 4.09
N ASP A 327 -38.80 -4.98 4.99
CA ASP A 327 -39.65 -5.80 5.89
C ASP A 327 -38.90 -6.76 6.83
N MET A 328 -37.65 -6.44 7.18
CA MET A 328 -36.89 -7.21 8.18
C MET A 328 -37.62 -7.26 9.52
N LEU A 329 -37.58 -8.42 10.19
CA LEU A 329 -38.10 -8.59 11.55
C LEU A 329 -37.50 -7.55 12.50
N ASP A 330 -38.25 -7.11 13.49
CA ASP A 330 -37.75 -6.13 14.45
C ASP A 330 -36.63 -6.71 15.30
N ARG A 331 -35.65 -5.86 15.66
CA ARG A 331 -34.45 -6.30 16.41
C ARG A 331 -34.82 -6.93 17.77
N HIS A 332 -35.91 -6.47 18.38
CA HIS A 332 -36.41 -6.98 19.66
C HIS A 332 -37.07 -8.36 19.58
N GLN A 333 -37.42 -8.83 18.38
CA GLN A 333 -38.04 -10.15 18.20
C GLN A 333 -37.01 -11.29 18.18
N LEU A 334 -35.71 -10.97 18.21
CA LEU A 334 -34.61 -11.94 18.29
C LEU A 334 -34.10 -12.18 19.72
N THR A 335 -34.56 -11.38 20.69
CA THR A 335 -34.11 -11.42 22.10
C THR A 335 -35.18 -11.95 23.03
#